data_AF-A0A4Q1VJN0-F1
#
_entry.id   AF-A0A4Q1VJN0-F1
#
_cell.length_a   1.000
_cell.length_b   1.000
_cell.length_c   1.000
_cell.angle_alpha   90.00
_cell.angle_beta   90.00
_cell.angle_gamma   90.00
#
_symmetry.space_group_name_H-M   'P 1'
#
loop_
_entity.id
_entity.type
_entity.pdbx_description
1 polymer ?
#
loop_
_entity_poly.entity_id
_entity_poly.type
_entity_poly.pdbx_seq_one_letter_code
_entity_poly.pdbx_strand_id
1 'polypeptide(L)' 'MLATVFCFAAGAQTINVMTLDQAGAQTVLQAGRENAEQRNAPSAIAVVDPAGDLLAFQRMDDVRPASVDLAIEK' A
#
# COMPACT_ATOMS: atom_id res chain seq x y z
N MET A 1 53.77 10.37 14.62
CA MET A 1 52.67 9.60 15.23
C MET A 1 51.54 9.56 14.22
N LEU A 2 51.37 8.45 13.49
CA LEU A 2 50.40 8.32 12.39
C LEU A 2 49.11 7.71 12.96
N ALA A 3 48.00 8.43 12.89
CA ALA A 3 46.71 7.95 13.38
C ALA A 3 45.94 7.25 12.25
N THR A 4 45.70 5.96 12.41
CA THR A 4 44.91 5.15 11.46
C THR A 4 43.43 5.25 11.84
N VAL A 5 42.59 5.78 10.94
CA VAL A 5 41.13 5.76 11.10
C VAL A 5 40.60 4.41 10.61
N PHE A 6 39.98 3.64 11.52
CA PHE A 6 39.22 2.45 11.16
C PHE A 6 37.80 2.86 10.73
N CYS A 7 37.49 2.70 9.45
CA CYS A 7 36.11 2.71 8.96
C CYS A 7 35.55 1.30 9.09
N PHE A 8 34.60 1.10 10.01
CA PHE A 8 33.85 -0.16 10.09
C PHE A 8 32.76 -0.14 9.02
N ALA A 9 32.75 -1.16 8.15
CA ALA A 9 31.61 -1.41 7.28
C ALA A 9 30.43 -1.85 8.15
N ALA A 10 29.40 -1.01 8.25
CA ALA A 10 28.13 -1.42 8.84
C ALA A 10 27.54 -2.52 7.96
N GLY A 11 27.41 -3.75 8.50
CA GLY A 11 26.70 -4.82 7.81
C GLY A 11 25.24 -4.41 7.65
N ALA A 12 24.73 -4.40 6.41
CA ALA A 12 23.31 -4.16 6.15
C ALA A 12 22.49 -5.21 6.89
N GLN A 13 21.61 -4.78 7.79
CA GLN A 13 20.68 -5.66 8.48
C GLN A 13 19.37 -5.73 7.69
N THR A 14 18.97 -6.94 7.33
CA THR A 14 17.69 -7.19 6.66
C THR A 14 16.66 -7.67 7.65
N ILE A 15 15.42 -7.24 7.48
CA ILE A 15 14.26 -7.78 8.19
C ILE A 15 13.35 -8.51 7.21
N ASN A 16 12.63 -9.52 7.69
CA ASN A 16 11.55 -10.12 6.92
C ASN A 16 10.27 -9.31 7.17
N VAL A 17 9.65 -8.86 6.09
CA VAL A 17 8.36 -8.17 6.13
C VAL A 17 7.34 -9.06 5.46
N MET A 18 6.30 -9.46 6.19
CA MET A 18 5.15 -10.15 5.61
C MET A 18 4.28 -9.11 4.92
N THR A 19 4.07 -9.28 3.61
CA THR A 19 3.25 -8.38 2.78
C THR A 19 2.14 -9.16 2.09
N LEU A 20 1.13 -8.44 1.59
CA LEU A 20 0.13 -9.03 0.73
C LEU A 20 0.78 -9.41 -0.61
N ASP A 21 0.46 -10.61 -1.09
CA ASP A 21 0.66 -10.93 -2.50
C ASP A 21 -0.49 -10.33 -3.34
N GLN A 22 -0.39 -10.49 -4.65
CA GLN A 22 -1.38 -9.94 -5.58
C GLN A 22 -2.78 -10.54 -5.34
N ALA A 23 -2.87 -11.84 -5.03
CA ALA A 23 -4.15 -12.50 -4.80
C ALA A 23 -4.83 -11.96 -3.53
N GLY A 24 -4.08 -11.81 -2.44
CA GLY A 24 -4.55 -11.22 -1.20
C GLY A 24 -4.98 -9.76 -1.38
N ALA A 25 -4.24 -8.97 -2.17
CA ALA A 25 -4.62 -7.61 -2.49
C ALA A 25 -5.98 -7.55 -3.23
N GLN A 26 -6.23 -8.45 -4.18
CA GLN A 26 -7.51 -8.54 -4.88
C GLN A 26 -8.65 -8.99 -3.95
N THR A 27 -8.41 -9.92 -3.04
CA THR A 27 -9.40 -10.33 -2.04
C THR A 27 -9.82 -9.15 -1.15
N VAL A 28 -8.86 -8.35 -0.68
CA VAL A 28 -9.15 -7.16 0.14
C VAL A 28 -9.90 -6.11 -0.68
N LEU A 29 -9.51 -5.87 -1.93
CA LEU A 29 -10.20 -4.95 -2.83
C LEU A 29 -11.68 -5.34 -3.00
N GLN A 30 -11.93 -6.62 -3.28
CA GLN A 30 -13.27 -7.15 -3.46
C GLN A 30 -14.13 -7.01 -2.19
N ALA A 31 -13.57 -7.35 -1.02
CA ALA A 31 -14.25 -7.18 0.25
C ALA A 31 -14.59 -5.71 0.54
N GLY A 32 -13.68 -4.78 0.18
CA GLY A 32 -13.92 -3.34 0.27
C GLY A 32 -15.06 -2.88 -0.62
N ARG A 33 -15.10 -3.37 -1.87
CA ARG A 33 -16.17 -3.09 -2.83
C ARG A 33 -17.53 -3.57 -2.31
N GLU A 34 -17.60 -4.81 -1.83
CA GLU A 34 -18.82 -5.39 -1.27
C GLU A 34 -19.31 -4.60 -0.05
N ASN A 35 -18.39 -4.15 0.81
CA ASN A 35 -18.75 -3.33 1.96
C ASN A 35 -19.30 -1.96 1.56
N ALA A 36 -18.70 -1.32 0.55
CA ALA A 36 -19.17 -0.06 -0.01
C ALA A 36 -20.57 -0.19 -0.63
N GLU A 37 -20.83 -1.29 -1.35
CA GLU A 37 -22.14 -1.62 -1.91
C GLU A 37 -23.21 -1.80 -0.83
N GLN A 38 -22.92 -2.61 0.20
CA GLN A 38 -23.83 -2.85 1.33
C GLN A 38 -24.23 -1.56 2.05
N ARG A 39 -23.34 -0.56 2.05
CA ARG A 39 -23.55 0.74 2.72
C ARG A 39 -24.16 1.79 1.80
N ASN A 40 -24.40 1.49 0.52
CA ASN A 40 -24.76 2.47 -0.51
C ASN A 40 -23.78 3.66 -0.53
N ALA A 41 -22.48 3.38 -0.40
CA ALA A 41 -21.43 4.38 -0.33
C ALA A 41 -20.35 4.07 -1.39
N PRO A 42 -20.61 4.34 -2.68
CA PRO A 42 -19.62 4.14 -3.74
C PRO A 42 -18.29 4.79 -3.40
N SER A 43 -17.19 4.06 -3.60
CA SER A 43 -15.87 4.45 -3.09
C SER A 43 -14.76 4.24 -4.12
N ALA A 44 -13.70 5.04 -4.00
CA ALA A 44 -12.39 4.72 -4.56
C ALA A 44 -11.61 3.93 -3.51
N ILE A 45 -11.06 2.79 -3.91
CA ILE A 45 -10.45 1.82 -3.02
C ILE A 45 -9.04 1.53 -3.52
N ALA A 46 -8.04 1.90 -2.73
CA ALA A 46 -6.64 1.56 -2.94
C ALA A 46 -6.17 0.58 -1.86
N VAL A 47 -5.50 -0.48 -2.31
CA VAL A 47 -4.74 -1.42 -1.48
C VAL A 47 -3.27 -1.17 -1.77
N VAL A 48 -2.52 -0.80 -0.73
CA VAL A 48 -1.10 -0.47 -0.81
C VAL A 48 -0.28 -1.41 0.06
N ASP A 49 0.98 -1.60 -0.28
CA ASP A 49 1.94 -2.27 0.58
C ASP A 49 2.51 -1.30 1.66
N PRO A 50 3.35 -1.78 2.60
CA PRO A 50 3.93 -0.92 3.64
C PRO A 50 4.86 0.20 3.13
N ALA A 51 5.39 0.10 1.91
CA ALA A 51 6.18 1.15 1.28
C ALA A 51 5.30 2.22 0.61
N GLY A 52 3.98 1.97 0.52
CA GLY A 52 3.02 2.83 -0.16
C GLY A 52 2.82 2.46 -1.63
N ASP A 53 3.40 1.36 -2.11
CA ASP A 53 3.25 0.93 -3.49
C ASP A 53 1.85 0.34 -3.71
N LEU A 54 1.22 0.74 -4.81
CA LEU A 54 -0.13 0.34 -5.15
C LEU A 54 -0.17 -1.12 -5.60
N LEU A 55 -0.86 -1.96 -4.85
CA LEU A 55 -1.06 -3.38 -5.16
C LEU A 55 -2.35 -3.63 -5.95
N ALA A 56 -3.41 -2.88 -5.64
CA ALA A 56 -4.69 -2.96 -6.34
C ALA A 56 -5.48 -1.66 -6.17
N PHE A 57 -6.26 -1.30 -7.19
CA PHE A 57 -7.10 -0.10 -7.16
C PHE A 57 -8.41 -0.30 -7.92
N GLN A 58 -9.49 0.24 -7.38
CA GLN A 58 -10.76 0.37 -8.07
C GLN A 58 -11.45 1.68 -7.71
N ARG A 59 -11.96 2.37 -8.72
CA ARG A 59 -12.95 3.43 -8.54
C ARG A 59 -14.30 2.87 -8.94
N MET A 60 -15.24 2.82 -7.99
CA MET A 60 -16.63 2.46 -8.30
C MET A 60 -17.31 3.55 -9.13
N ASP A 61 -18.44 3.20 -9.75
CA ASP A 61 -19.28 4.17 -10.44
C ASP A 61 -19.80 5.24 -9.46
N ASP A 62 -20.12 6.43 -9.99
CA ASP A 62 -20.64 7.58 -9.23
C ASP A 62 -19.70 8.17 -8.15
N VAL A 63 -18.47 7.68 -8.05
CA VAL A 63 -17.44 8.25 -7.18
C VAL A 63 -16.88 9.55 -7.77
N ARG A 64 -16.76 10.58 -6.92
CA ARG A 64 -16.19 11.89 -7.29
C ARG A 64 -14.78 11.70 -7.87
N PRO A 65 -14.41 12.37 -8.97
CA PRO A 65 -13.08 12.21 -9.58
C PRO A 65 -11.91 12.43 -8.61
N ALA A 66 -12.02 13.42 -7.72
CA ALA A 66 -11.00 13.72 -6.71
C ALA A 66 -10.77 12.61 -5.67
N SER A 67 -11.68 11.64 -5.56
CA SER A 67 -11.52 10.51 -4.64
C SER A 67 -10.44 9.52 -5.08
N VAL A 68 -9.98 9.58 -6.33
CA VAL A 68 -8.89 8.72 -6.83
C VAL A 68 -7.60 9.04 -6.09
N ASP A 69 -7.17 10.30 -6.13
CA ASP A 69 -5.92 10.75 -5.50
C ASP A 69 -6.01 10.56 -3.98
N LEU A 70 -7.13 10.94 -3.38
CA LEU A 70 -7.38 10.76 -1.95
C LEU A 70 -7.29 9.30 -1.49
N ALA A 71 -7.71 8.34 -2.32
CA ALA A 71 -7.66 6.93 -1.93
C ALA A 71 -6.23 6.38 -1.98
N ILE A 72 -5.42 6.86 -2.93
CA ILE A 72 -4.03 6.43 -3.14
C ILE A 72 -3.10 7.07 -2.09
N GLU A 73 -3.32 8.34 -1.74
CA GLU A 73 -2.40 9.13 -0.90
C GLU A 73 -2.67 9.07 0.62
N LYS A 74 -3.70 8.34 1.05
CA LYS A 74 -4.20 8.33 2.44
C LYS A 74 -3.22 7.83 3.50
#